data_AF-A0A967IFN2-F1
#
_entry.id   AF-A0A967IFN2-F1
#
_cell.length_a   1.000
_cell.length_b   1.000
_cell.length_c   1.000
_cell.angle_alpha   90.00
_cell.angle_beta   90.00
_cell.angle_gamma   90.00
#
_symmetry.space_group_name_H-M   'P 1'
#
loop_
_entity.id
_entity.type
_entity.pdbx_description
1 polymer ?
#
loop_
_entity_poly.entity_id
_entity_poly.type
_entity_poly.pdbx_seq_one_letter_code
_entity_poly.pdbx_strand_id
1 'polypeptide(L)' 'GTGALTEVGLLNAASAGVLLSRIVFAVKNKGPSDTLKITIEHTYARG' A
#
# COMPACT_ATOMS: atom_id res chain seq x y z
N GLY A 1 1.63 -10.49 -12.23
CA GLY A 1 3.09 -10.62 -12.08
C GLY A 1 3.41 -11.39 -10.81
N THR A 2 4.43 -12.24 -10.86
CA THR A 2 5.06 -12.80 -9.66
C THR A 2 5.98 -11.74 -9.07
N GLY A 3 6.07 -11.69 -7.74
CA GLY A 3 6.95 -10.71 -7.11
C GLY A 3 6.96 -10.81 -5.60
N ALA A 4 8.14 -10.58 -5.02
CA ALA A 4 8.30 -10.34 -3.60
C ALA A 4 7.84 -8.92 -3.28
N LEU A 5 6.85 -8.79 -2.42
CA LEU A 5 6.37 -7.51 -1.90
C LEU A 5 6.97 -7.27 -0.51
N THR A 6 7.40 -6.05 -0.23
CA THR A 6 7.96 -5.67 1.08
C THR A 6 7.29 -4.44 1.69
N GLU A 7 6.50 -3.71 0.90
CA GLU A 7 5.81 -2.52 1.36
C GLU A 7 4.56 -2.20 0.55
N VAL A 8 3.71 -1.37 1.14
CA VAL A 8 2.58 -0.70 0.48
C VAL A 8 2.51 0.75 0.95
N GLY A 9 2.19 1.65 0.02
CA GLY A 9 2.00 3.07 0.27
C GLY A 9 0.61 3.55 -0.16
N LEU A 10 0.04 4.49 0.60
CA LEU A 10 -1.16 5.23 0.22
C LEU A 10 -0.74 6.61 -0.29
N LEU A 11 -1.03 6.90 -1.55
CA LEU A 11 -0.75 8.19 -2.18
C LEU A 11 -2.05 8.96 -2.40
N ASN A 12 -1.98 10.29 -2.29
CA ASN A 12 -3.16 11.15 -2.51
C ASN A 12 -3.47 11.43 -4.00
N ALA A 13 -2.60 11.01 -4.93
CA ALA A 13 -2.78 11.17 -6.35
C ALA A 13 -2.07 10.05 -7.13
N ALA A 14 -2.56 9.75 -8.33
CA ALA A 14 -1.98 8.72 -9.21
C ALA A 14 -0.63 9.12 -9.83
N SER A 15 -0.32 10.42 -9.86
CA SER A 15 0.96 10.97 -10.34
C SER A 15 1.33 12.20 -9.51
N ALA A 16 2.62 12.38 -9.24
CA ALA A 16 3.16 13.46 -8.39
C ALA A 16 2.47 13.62 -7.01
N GLY A 17 1.88 12.54 -6.49
CA GLY A 17 1.19 12.54 -5.20
C GLY A 17 2.14 12.52 -4.00
N VAL A 18 1.60 12.89 -2.84
CA VAL A 18 2.26 12.78 -1.53
C VAL A 18 1.96 11.42 -0.92
N LEU A 19 3.00 10.79 -0.36
CA LEU A 19 2.86 9.56 0.42
C LEU A 19 2.23 9.88 1.78
N LEU A 20 0.97 9.48 1.98
CA LEU A 20 0.22 9.72 3.21
C LEU A 20 0.54 8.68 4.29
N SER A 21 0.73 7.42 3.89
CA SER A 21 1.00 6.29 4.78
C SER A 21 1.87 5.24 4.11
N ARG A 22 2.72 4.56 4.90
CA ARG A 22 3.63 3.49 4.46
C ARG A 22 3.63 2.35 5.47
N ILE A 23 3.43 1.13 4.99
CA ILE A 23 3.56 -0.09 5.79
C ILE A 23 4.70 -0.91 5.20
N VAL A 24 5.69 -1.23 6.03
CA VAL A 24 6.78 -2.14 5.68
C VAL A 24 6.54 -3.47 6.36
N PHE A 25 6.76 -4.57 5.65
CA PHE A 25 6.58 -5.92 6.16
C PHE A 25 7.67 -6.86 5.63
N ALA A 26 7.87 -7.97 6.35
CA ALA A 26 8.71 -9.05 5.85
C ALA A 26 8.18 -9.58 4.51
N VAL A 27 9.09 -10.02 3.64
CA VAL A 27 8.80 -10.44 2.26
C VAL A 27 7.52 -11.26 2.15
N LYS A 28 6.60 -10.81 1.31
CA LYS A 28 5.40 -11.55 0.89
C LYS A 28 5.57 -11.97 -0.56
N ASN A 29 5.78 -13.26 -0.76
CA ASN A 29 5.89 -13.83 -2.10
C ASN A 29 4.49 -13.93 -2.71
N LYS A 30 4.29 -13.27 -3.84
CA LYS A 30 3.02 -13.25 -4.57
C LYS A 30 3.13 -14.05 -5.86
N GLY A 31 2.23 -15.01 -6.05
CA GLY A 31 2.00 -15.71 -7.31
C GLY A 31 1.19 -14.90 -8.34
N PRO A 32 1.07 -15.38 -9.59
CA PRO A 32 0.33 -14.67 -10.65
C PRO A 32 -1.13 -14.41 -10.30
N SER A 33 -1.78 -15.39 -9.67
CA SER A 33 -3.21 -15.38 -9.34
C SER A 33 -3.54 -14.92 -7.92
N ASP A 34 -2.51 -14.68 -7.10
CA ASP A 34 -2.74 -14.24 -5.72
C ASP A 34 -3.24 -12.80 -5.68
N THR A 35 -3.96 -12.46 -4.61
CA THR A 35 -4.38 -11.09 -4.29
C THR A 35 -3.81 -10.67 -2.94
N LEU A 36 -3.48 -9.39 -2.80
CA LEU A 36 -3.06 -8.79 -1.53
C LEU A 36 -4.12 -7.78 -1.12
N LYS A 37 -4.68 -7.94 0.08
CA LYS A 37 -5.61 -6.98 0.69
C LYS A 37 -4.92 -6.32 1.88
N ILE A 38 -4.87 -4.99 1.86
CA ILE A 38 -4.42 -4.16 2.99
C ILE A 38 -5.50 -3.11 3.25
N THR A 39 -5.89 -2.96 4.51
CA THR A 39 -6.83 -1.92 4.94
C THR A 39 -6.04 -0.81 5.63
N ILE A 40 -6.19 0.42 5.15
CA ILE A 40 -5.65 1.63 5.77
C ILE A 40 -6.83 2.53 6.06
N GLU A 41 -6.99 2.94 7.31
CA GLU A 41 -8.06 3.86 7.74
C GLU A 41 -7.43 5.14 8.26
N HIS A 42 -7.81 6.28 7.68
CA HIS A 42 -7.42 7.60 8.15
C HIS A 42 -8.68 8.35 8.61
N THR A 43 -8.66 8.84 9.84
CA THR A 43 -9.70 9.72 10.36
C THR A 43 -9.13 11.13 10.44
N TYR A 44 -9.68 12.04 9.65
CA TYR A 44 -9.31 13.45 9.66
C TYR A 44 -10.44 14.26 10.29
N ALA A 45 -10.12 15.07 11.31
CA ALA A 45 -11.04 16.11 11.76
C ALA A 45 -11.03 17.26 10.74
N ARG A 46 -12.21 17.77 10.38
CA ARG A 46 -12.30 19.04 9.64
C ARG A 46 -12.01 20.16 10.63
N GLY A 47 -11.05 21.02 10.30
CA GLY A 47 -10.89 22.32 10.97
C GLY A 47 -12.01 23.29 10.62
#